data_AF-A0A8J5R7R7-F1
#
_entry.id   AF-A0A8J5R7R7-F1
#
_cell.length_a   1.000
_cell.length_b   1.000
_cell.length_c   1.000
_cell.angle_alpha   90.00
_cell.angle_beta   90.00
_cell.angle_gamma   90.00
#
_symmetry.space_group_name_H-M   'P 1'
#
loop_
_entity.id
_entity.type
_entity.pdbx_description
1 polymer ?
#
loop_
_entity_poly.entity_id
_entity_poly.type
_entity_poly.pdbx_seq_one_letter_code
_entity_poly.pdbx_strand_id
1 'polypeptide(L)'
;MAAFRVGARAVEGRFQGNGGGVASSRNLAAPPKNPPNREEVALRAKPRSNHLVAAAKLRRRAGPSMPLWRVAVFASVALNVATLAVLLHHYAASPHHHHHRHRSIPTAGSEGTLATTARREGTTTTMAPSTGKPAVTTDSVINLDHGDPTMYEESGGRAATRRSWSAACTARSATPAVDGYHVIVGTGSTQLFMAALYALSPDAAGDPISVVSTAPYYSSYPAVTDFLRSGLFRWAGDASSFEGDNYIELVCSPNNPDGAIREAVLASEPGAGGKTVHDFAYYWPQYTPITEKADHDIMLFTVSKSTGHAGTRIGWALVKDREVAKKMTKFVELNTIGVSKDSQLRAAKVLGAVSDGYEAK
;
A
#
# COMPACT_ATOMS: atom_id res chain seq x y z
N MET A 1 -45.92 14.69 2.13
CA MET A 1 -46.03 13.30 1.61
C MET A 1 -46.07 13.35 0.09
N ALA A 2 -44.95 13.07 -0.57
CA ALA A 2 -44.89 12.64 -1.97
C ALA A 2 -43.47 12.11 -2.21
N ALA A 3 -43.37 10.81 -2.45
CA ALA A 3 -42.15 10.10 -2.73
C ALA A 3 -41.79 10.24 -4.21
N PHE A 4 -40.50 10.40 -4.54
CA PHE A 4 -39.99 10.13 -5.88
C PHE A 4 -38.77 9.21 -5.80
N ARG A 5 -38.93 8.03 -6.40
CA ARG A 5 -37.94 6.96 -6.56
C ARG A 5 -36.88 7.39 -7.58
N VAL A 6 -35.61 7.18 -7.27
CA VAL A 6 -34.51 7.19 -8.24
C VAL A 6 -34.22 5.75 -8.67
N GLY A 7 -34.39 5.47 -9.96
CA GLY A 7 -34.04 4.21 -10.59
C GLY A 7 -32.54 4.12 -10.84
N ALA A 8 -31.94 3.00 -10.42
CA ALA A 8 -30.58 2.63 -10.76
C ALA A 8 -30.50 2.17 -12.22
N ARG A 9 -29.57 2.71 -13.00
CA ARG A 9 -29.08 2.10 -14.24
C ARG A 9 -27.59 1.84 -14.11
N ALA A 10 -27.25 0.57 -14.04
CA ALA A 10 -25.88 0.07 -14.15
C ALA A 10 -25.40 0.28 -15.60
N VAL A 11 -24.21 0.87 -15.75
CA VAL A 11 -23.47 0.88 -17.02
C VAL A 11 -22.43 -0.23 -16.94
N GLU A 12 -22.62 -1.23 -17.80
CA GLU A 12 -21.82 -2.43 -17.92
C GLU A 12 -20.57 -2.10 -18.77
N GLY A 13 -19.43 -1.89 -18.11
CA GLY A 13 -18.14 -1.65 -18.76
C GLY A 13 -17.47 -2.97 -19.16
N ARG A 14 -17.49 -3.29 -20.46
CA ARG A 14 -16.84 -4.47 -21.04
C ARG A 14 -15.34 -4.19 -21.24
N PHE A 15 -14.49 -4.91 -20.52
CA PHE A 15 -13.03 -4.90 -20.69
C PHE A 15 -12.67 -5.80 -21.89
N GLN A 16 -12.15 -5.23 -22.98
CA GLN A 16 -11.55 -5.98 -24.09
C GLN A 16 -10.04 -6.07 -23.85
N GLY A 17 -9.56 -7.27 -23.50
CA GLY A 17 -8.14 -7.60 -23.53
C GLY A 17 -7.70 -7.85 -24.97
N ASN A 18 -6.77 -7.03 -25.46
CA ASN A 18 -6.17 -7.20 -26.78
C ASN A 18 -4.97 -8.16 -26.68
N GLY A 19 -5.21 -9.45 -26.90
CA GLY A 19 -4.15 -10.43 -27.13
C GLY A 19 -3.71 -10.38 -28.59
N GLY A 20 -2.46 -9.99 -28.82
CA GLY A 20 -1.84 -10.04 -30.14
C GLY A 20 -1.68 -11.49 -30.61
N GLY A 21 -2.30 -11.81 -31.74
CA GLY A 21 -2.20 -13.10 -32.41
C GLY A 21 -2.29 -12.91 -33.92
N VAL A 22 -1.13 -13.04 -34.55
CA VAL A 22 -0.79 -13.22 -35.99
C VAL A 22 -1.96 -13.40 -36.96
N ALA A 23 -2.00 -12.53 -37.98
CA ALA A 23 -2.88 -12.64 -39.14
C ALA A 23 -2.35 -13.67 -40.15
N SER A 24 -3.26 -14.47 -40.72
CA SER A 24 -3.09 -15.08 -42.04
C SER A 24 -4.42 -15.10 -42.78
N SER A 25 -4.42 -14.44 -43.94
CA SER A 25 -5.55 -14.20 -44.82
C SER A 25 -5.94 -15.43 -45.64
N ARG A 26 -7.24 -15.61 -45.91
CA ARG A 26 -7.78 -16.12 -47.19
C ARG A 26 -9.32 -16.00 -47.27
N ASN A 27 -9.75 -15.06 -48.11
CA ASN A 27 -10.71 -15.18 -49.22
C ASN A 27 -12.14 -15.77 -49.06
N LEU A 28 -13.09 -14.89 -49.43
CA LEU A 28 -14.13 -15.02 -50.48
C LEU A 28 -15.59 -15.34 -50.10
N ALA A 29 -16.43 -14.42 -50.60
CA ALA A 29 -17.77 -14.56 -51.19
C ALA A 29 -19.04 -14.42 -50.32
N ALA A 30 -19.97 -13.61 -50.85
CA ALA A 30 -21.30 -13.26 -50.34
C ALA A 30 -22.41 -13.84 -51.27
N PRO A 31 -23.70 -13.43 -51.15
CA PRO A 31 -24.86 -14.08 -50.50
C PRO A 31 -25.89 -14.58 -51.58
N PRO A 32 -27.26 -14.64 -51.47
CA PRO A 32 -28.23 -14.31 -50.40
C PRO A 32 -29.54 -15.20 -50.30
N LYS A 33 -30.50 -14.76 -49.44
CA LYS A 33 -32.00 -14.75 -49.56
C LYS A 33 -32.86 -15.65 -48.62
N ASN A 34 -33.91 -15.01 -48.07
CA ASN A 34 -34.98 -15.45 -47.15
C ASN A 34 -36.14 -16.24 -47.86
N PRO A 35 -37.36 -16.38 -47.27
CA PRO A 35 -37.99 -17.48 -46.51
C PRO A 35 -39.22 -18.02 -47.32
N PRO A 36 -40.45 -18.36 -46.82
CA PRO A 36 -41.00 -18.79 -45.51
C PRO A 36 -42.01 -20.01 -45.58
N ASN A 37 -42.69 -20.27 -44.45
CA ASN A 37 -44.07 -20.78 -44.26
C ASN A 37 -44.46 -22.23 -44.58
N ARG A 38 -45.09 -22.90 -43.59
CA ARG A 38 -46.55 -23.23 -43.53
C ARG A 38 -46.87 -24.09 -42.28
N GLU A 39 -47.86 -23.67 -41.48
CA GLU A 39 -49.21 -24.31 -41.28
C GLU A 39 -49.11 -25.67 -40.56
N GLU A 40 -49.94 -26.10 -39.60
CA GLU A 40 -51.29 -25.77 -39.12
C GLU A 40 -51.44 -26.57 -37.79
N VAL A 41 -51.93 -25.99 -36.69
CA VAL A 41 -53.32 -26.05 -36.18
C VAL A 41 -53.69 -27.34 -35.40
N ALA A 42 -54.09 -27.09 -34.13
CA ALA A 42 -55.10 -27.81 -33.33
C ALA A 42 -54.82 -29.27 -32.87
N LEU A 43 -55.32 -29.80 -31.75
CA LEU A 43 -56.29 -29.36 -30.73
C LEU A 43 -56.11 -30.27 -29.48
N ARG A 44 -56.52 -29.70 -28.34
CA ARG A 44 -56.74 -30.30 -27.01
C ARG A 44 -57.21 -31.77 -26.96
N ALA A 45 -56.68 -32.52 -25.98
CA ALA A 45 -57.48 -33.32 -25.04
C ALA A 45 -56.67 -33.72 -23.79
N LYS A 46 -57.24 -33.50 -22.59
CA LYS A 46 -56.95 -34.28 -21.36
C LYS A 46 -58.11 -35.26 -21.20
N PRO A 47 -57.91 -36.46 -20.62
CA PRO A 47 -58.39 -36.63 -19.24
C PRO A 47 -57.59 -37.62 -18.34
N ARG A 48 -57.77 -37.38 -17.04
CA ARG A 48 -57.93 -38.31 -15.89
C ARG A 48 -56.85 -39.36 -15.52
N SER A 49 -56.28 -39.10 -14.34
CA SER A 49 -56.00 -39.98 -13.19
C SER A 49 -55.99 -41.49 -13.36
N ASN A 50 -54.92 -42.13 -12.85
CA ASN A 50 -55.01 -43.34 -12.05
C ASN A 50 -53.86 -43.40 -11.02
N HIS A 51 -54.22 -43.71 -9.78
CA HIS A 51 -53.31 -44.05 -8.68
C HIS A 51 -52.68 -45.42 -8.94
N LEU A 52 -51.35 -45.54 -8.82
CA LEU A 52 -50.69 -46.78 -8.46
C LEU A 52 -49.46 -46.46 -7.60
N VAL A 53 -49.49 -46.99 -6.38
CA VAL A 53 -48.40 -47.00 -5.40
C VAL A 53 -47.28 -47.90 -5.95
N ALA A 54 -46.08 -47.35 -6.10
CA ALA A 54 -44.89 -48.14 -6.41
C ALA A 54 -43.65 -47.60 -5.69
N ALA A 55 -43.15 -48.42 -4.78
CA ALA A 55 -41.80 -48.53 -4.21
C ALA A 55 -40.90 -47.28 -4.21
N ALA A 56 -40.65 -46.77 -3.00
CA ALA A 56 -39.57 -45.85 -2.70
C ALA A 56 -38.20 -46.42 -3.14
N LYS A 57 -37.71 -45.99 -4.30
CA LYS A 57 -36.27 -45.95 -4.58
C LYS A 57 -35.75 -44.63 -4.03
N LEU A 58 -34.96 -44.70 -2.97
CA LEU A 58 -34.17 -43.59 -2.45
C LEU A 58 -33.17 -43.17 -3.54
N ARG A 59 -33.60 -42.33 -4.48
CA ARG A 59 -32.70 -41.58 -5.36
C ARG A 59 -31.90 -40.68 -4.44
N ARG A 60 -30.65 -41.05 -4.16
CA ARG A 60 -29.64 -40.09 -3.69
C ARG A 60 -29.66 -38.95 -4.70
N ARG A 61 -30.29 -37.82 -4.34
CA ARG A 61 -30.08 -36.56 -5.04
C ARG A 61 -28.59 -36.29 -4.87
N ALA A 62 -27.82 -36.52 -5.94
CA ALA A 62 -26.50 -35.93 -6.04
C ALA A 62 -26.73 -34.43 -5.82
N GLY A 63 -26.18 -33.89 -4.73
CA GLY A 63 -26.18 -32.45 -4.50
C GLY A 63 -25.56 -31.76 -5.72
N PRO A 64 -25.87 -30.48 -5.97
CA PRO A 64 -25.38 -29.78 -7.14
C PRO A 64 -23.86 -29.93 -7.19
N SER A 65 -23.36 -30.67 -8.19
CA SER A 65 -21.93 -30.88 -8.37
C SER A 65 -21.31 -29.51 -8.55
N MET A 66 -20.40 -29.12 -7.65
CA MET A 66 -19.69 -27.86 -7.81
C MET A 66 -19.01 -27.89 -9.18
N PRO A 67 -19.20 -26.85 -10.02
CA PRO A 67 -18.60 -26.83 -11.35
C PRO A 67 -17.09 -26.95 -11.20
N LEU A 68 -16.47 -27.81 -12.02
CA LEU A 68 -15.07 -28.24 -11.88
C LEU A 68 -14.07 -27.06 -11.77
N TRP A 69 -14.38 -25.92 -12.40
CA TRP A 69 -13.57 -24.70 -12.28
C TRP A 69 -13.51 -24.14 -10.85
N ARG A 70 -14.59 -24.26 -10.06
CA ARG A 70 -14.60 -23.83 -8.65
C ARG A 70 -13.70 -24.74 -7.82
N VAL A 71 -13.76 -26.05 -8.05
CA VAL A 71 -12.88 -27.02 -7.39
C VAL A 71 -11.42 -26.73 -7.74
N ALA A 72 -11.12 -26.44 -9.01
CA ALA A 72 -9.79 -26.06 -9.45
C ALA A 72 -9.31 -24.74 -8.80
N VAL A 73 -10.16 -23.73 -8.68
CA VAL A 73 -9.83 -22.47 -7.97
C VAL A 73 -9.55 -22.74 -6.49
N PHE A 74 -10.42 -23.47 -5.79
CA PHE A 74 -10.20 -23.80 -4.37
C PHE A 74 -8.93 -24.64 -4.17
N ALA A 75 -8.67 -25.62 -5.04
CA ALA A 75 -7.44 -26.42 -5.00
C ALA A 75 -6.20 -25.56 -5.26
N SER A 76 -6.26 -24.64 -6.22
CA SER A 76 -5.17 -23.69 -6.52
C SER A 76 -4.91 -22.76 -5.35
N VAL A 77 -5.94 -22.16 -4.74
CA VAL A 77 -5.80 -21.29 -3.56
C VAL A 77 -5.24 -22.09 -2.38
N ALA A 78 -5.79 -23.27 -2.10
CA ALA A 78 -5.32 -24.12 -1.01
C ALA A 78 -3.86 -24.54 -1.19
N LEU A 79 -3.45 -24.88 -2.43
CA LEU A 79 -2.06 -25.19 -2.74
C LEU A 79 -1.15 -23.98 -2.53
N ASN A 80 -1.54 -22.80 -3.00
CA ASN A 80 -0.75 -21.56 -2.81
C ASN A 80 -0.64 -21.15 -1.33
N VAL A 81 -1.70 -21.33 -0.54
CA VAL A 81 -1.66 -21.05 0.91
C VAL A 81 -0.79 -22.08 1.63
N ALA A 82 -0.89 -23.36 1.28
CA ALA A 82 -0.08 -24.41 1.87
C ALA A 82 1.41 -24.24 1.54
N THR A 83 1.75 -23.89 0.28
CA THR A 83 3.14 -23.61 -0.10
C THR A 83 3.68 -22.38 0.60
N LEU A 84 2.88 -21.31 0.75
CA LEU A 84 3.30 -20.13 1.51
C LEU A 84 3.53 -20.45 2.99
N ALA A 85 2.66 -21.24 3.62
CA ALA A 85 2.84 -21.68 5.00
C ALA A 85 4.10 -22.53 5.20
N VAL A 86 4.38 -23.43 4.25
CA VAL A 86 5.61 -24.24 4.24
C VAL A 86 6.85 -23.35 4.06
N LEU A 87 6.82 -22.39 3.15
CA LEU A 87 7.91 -21.42 2.95
C LEU A 87 8.17 -20.58 4.20
N LEU A 88 7.11 -20.08 4.85
CA LEU A 88 7.23 -19.32 6.08
C LEU A 88 7.77 -20.17 7.24
N HIS A 89 7.35 -21.43 7.33
CA HIS A 89 7.88 -22.36 8.33
C HIS A 89 9.38 -22.66 8.09
N HIS A 90 9.79 -22.90 6.85
CA HIS A 90 11.21 -23.08 6.52
C HIS A 90 12.04 -21.81 6.76
N TYR A 91 11.49 -20.64 6.48
CA TYR A 91 12.15 -19.37 6.74
C TYR A 91 12.34 -19.15 8.25
N ALA A 92 11.30 -19.41 9.06
CA ALA A 92 11.36 -19.28 10.51
C ALA A 92 12.20 -20.36 11.21
N ALA A 93 12.34 -21.55 10.61
CA ALA A 93 13.11 -22.67 11.15
C ALA A 93 14.58 -22.72 10.68
N SER A 94 14.97 -21.86 9.73
CA SER A 94 16.35 -21.77 9.25
C SER A 94 17.18 -20.91 10.20
N PRO A 95 18.30 -21.39 10.78
CA PRO A 95 19.18 -20.57 11.59
C PRO A 95 19.80 -19.48 10.72
N HIS A 96 19.56 -18.21 11.06
CA HIS A 96 20.28 -17.10 10.43
C HIS A 96 21.77 -17.21 10.76
N HIS A 97 22.60 -17.50 9.74
CA HIS A 97 24.04 -17.30 9.84
C HIS A 97 24.33 -15.79 9.89
N HIS A 98 24.55 -15.26 11.08
CA HIS A 98 25.14 -13.94 11.25
C HIS A 98 26.60 -13.97 10.77
N HIS A 99 26.86 -13.43 9.58
CA HIS A 99 28.21 -13.06 9.16
C HIS A 99 28.61 -11.73 9.81
N HIS A 100 29.09 -11.78 11.05
CA HIS A 100 30.02 -10.78 11.59
C HIS A 100 31.24 -11.52 12.14
N ARG A 101 32.26 -11.66 11.29
CA ARG A 101 33.56 -12.23 11.67
C ARG A 101 34.48 -11.08 12.08
N HIS A 102 34.40 -10.64 13.33
CA HIS A 102 35.54 -9.96 13.97
C HIS A 102 36.50 -11.01 14.52
N ARG A 103 37.73 -10.97 14.01
CA ARG A 103 38.84 -11.85 14.35
C ARG A 103 39.44 -11.36 15.68
N SER A 104 39.22 -12.10 16.77
CA SER A 104 39.97 -11.95 18.02
C SER A 104 40.78 -13.21 18.31
N ILE A 105 42.05 -13.00 18.68
CA ILE A 105 43.11 -13.97 18.97
C ILE A 105 42.79 -14.73 20.28
N PRO A 106 43.10 -16.03 20.43
CA PRO A 106 42.70 -16.80 21.60
C PRO A 106 43.72 -16.70 22.74
N THR A 107 43.22 -16.60 23.98
CA THR A 107 43.95 -16.95 25.20
C THR A 107 43.24 -18.10 25.89
N ALA A 108 44.02 -19.12 26.25
CA ALA A 108 43.60 -20.36 26.87
C ALA A 108 43.04 -20.16 28.29
N GLY A 109 42.10 -21.03 28.66
CA GLY A 109 41.58 -21.18 30.02
C GLY A 109 40.59 -22.34 30.07
N SER A 110 40.84 -23.27 30.97
CA SER A 110 40.34 -24.65 31.02
C SER A 110 39.07 -24.85 31.84
N GLU A 111 38.43 -26.00 31.60
CA GLU A 111 37.62 -26.84 32.52
C GLU A 111 36.15 -26.51 32.83
N GLY A 112 35.32 -27.57 32.85
CA GLY A 112 34.09 -27.60 33.65
C GLY A 112 32.86 -28.35 33.08
N THR A 113 32.90 -29.68 33.09
CA THR A 113 31.81 -30.64 32.84
C THR A 113 30.54 -30.40 33.70
N LEU A 114 29.33 -30.49 33.12
CA LEU A 114 28.25 -31.37 33.63
C LEU A 114 27.04 -31.44 32.68
N ALA A 115 26.76 -32.66 32.21
CA ALA A 115 25.50 -33.02 31.55
C ALA A 115 24.41 -33.28 32.60
N THR A 116 23.22 -32.72 32.41
CA THR A 116 22.01 -33.18 33.10
C THR A 116 20.86 -33.32 32.12
N THR A 117 20.47 -34.58 31.94
CA THR A 117 19.32 -35.07 31.19
C THR A 117 18.05 -34.81 32.00
N ALA A 118 17.11 -34.01 31.48
CA ALA A 118 15.78 -33.85 32.07
C ALA A 118 14.68 -34.16 31.05
N ARG A 119 14.09 -35.33 31.32
CA ARG A 119 12.87 -35.98 30.82
C ARG A 119 11.75 -35.02 30.39
N ARG A 120 11.24 -35.22 29.17
CA ARG A 120 10.11 -34.50 28.56
C ARG A 120 8.82 -35.30 28.79
N GLU A 121 7.94 -34.85 29.69
CA GLU A 121 6.57 -35.36 29.81
C GLU A 121 5.62 -34.42 29.05
N GLY A 122 4.91 -34.98 28.07
CA GLY A 122 3.95 -34.25 27.25
C GLY A 122 2.61 -34.15 27.97
N THR A 123 2.13 -32.92 28.18
CA THR A 123 0.74 -32.66 28.54
C THR A 123 0.12 -31.75 27.49
N THR A 124 -0.79 -32.33 26.72
CA THR A 124 -1.65 -31.69 25.73
C THR A 124 -2.60 -30.75 26.46
N THR A 125 -2.41 -29.44 26.33
CA THR A 125 -3.40 -28.44 26.78
C THR A 125 -3.79 -27.56 25.61
N THR A 126 -5.07 -27.57 25.29
CA THR A 126 -5.75 -26.78 24.27
C THR A 126 -5.51 -25.30 24.53
N MET A 127 -4.65 -24.64 23.74
CA MET A 127 -4.33 -23.23 23.90
C MET A 127 -5.39 -22.36 23.20
N ALA A 128 -6.10 -21.56 23.99
CA ALA A 128 -6.81 -20.38 23.52
C ALA A 128 -5.80 -19.37 22.92
N PRO A 129 -6.21 -18.51 21.97
CA PRO A 129 -5.30 -17.53 21.39
C PRO A 129 -4.82 -16.57 22.48
N SER A 130 -3.50 -16.48 22.66
CA SER A 130 -2.88 -15.64 23.69
C SER A 130 -3.09 -14.17 23.36
N THR A 131 -4.08 -13.56 23.98
CA THR A 131 -4.13 -12.11 24.19
C THR A 131 -3.14 -11.76 25.31
N GLY A 132 -1.87 -11.56 24.99
CA GLY A 132 -0.90 -11.19 26.00
C GLY A 132 0.45 -10.87 25.38
N LYS A 133 0.83 -9.59 25.41
CA LYS A 133 2.23 -9.20 25.19
C LYS A 133 3.10 -10.06 26.12
N PRO A 134 4.22 -10.64 25.64
CA PRO A 134 5.07 -11.47 26.49
C PRO A 134 5.48 -10.71 27.74
N ALA A 135 5.62 -11.42 28.86
CA ALA A 135 6.07 -10.82 30.12
C ALA A 135 7.44 -10.16 29.90
N VAL A 136 7.54 -8.87 30.25
CA VAL A 136 8.81 -8.13 30.15
C VAL A 136 9.76 -8.68 31.20
N THR A 137 10.84 -9.30 30.74
CA THR A 137 11.95 -9.82 31.54
C THR A 137 13.14 -8.87 31.51
N THR A 138 14.14 -9.09 32.36
CA THR A 138 15.42 -8.34 32.33
C THR A 138 16.18 -8.50 31.00
N ASP A 139 15.95 -9.61 30.30
CA ASP A 139 16.55 -9.91 29.01
C ASP A 139 15.70 -9.39 27.83
N SER A 140 14.58 -8.73 28.10
CA SER A 140 13.70 -8.19 27.06
C SER A 140 14.35 -7.00 26.38
N VAL A 141 14.50 -7.08 25.07
CA VAL A 141 15.05 -6.01 24.24
C VAL A 141 13.99 -4.94 24.00
N ILE A 142 14.26 -3.72 24.45
CA ILE A 142 13.45 -2.54 24.11
C ILE A 142 13.98 -1.98 22.79
N ASN A 143 13.29 -2.27 21.68
CA ASN A 143 13.63 -1.74 20.37
C ASN A 143 12.88 -0.43 20.10
N LEU A 144 13.61 0.68 20.08
CA LEU A 144 13.10 2.02 19.72
C LEU A 144 13.67 2.53 18.39
N ASP A 145 14.42 1.68 17.66
CA ASP A 145 15.12 2.05 16.42
C ASP A 145 14.12 2.24 15.26
N HIS A 146 13.05 1.45 15.26
CA HIS A 146 11.96 1.60 14.32
C HIS A 146 10.92 2.54 14.92
N GLY A 147 10.65 3.66 14.24
CA GLY A 147 9.55 4.56 14.60
C GLY A 147 8.16 3.95 14.33
N ASP A 148 7.92 2.71 14.73
CA ASP A 148 6.67 2.01 14.55
C ASP A 148 5.60 2.62 15.48
N PRO A 149 4.49 3.15 14.95
CA PRO A 149 3.56 3.96 15.73
C PRO A 149 2.53 3.10 16.47
N THR A 150 2.98 2.02 17.14
CA THR A 150 2.12 1.10 17.92
C THR A 150 1.44 1.77 19.11
N MET A 151 1.95 2.93 19.56
CA MET A 151 1.32 3.76 20.59
C MET A 151 -0.15 4.14 20.28
N TYR A 152 -0.56 4.18 19.01
CA TYR A 152 -1.95 4.49 18.66
C TYR A 152 -2.91 3.30 18.82
N GLU A 153 -2.42 2.08 19.00
CA GLU A 153 -3.27 0.88 19.15
C GLU A 153 -4.21 0.99 20.36
N GLU A 154 -3.74 1.56 21.47
CA GLU A 154 -4.51 1.73 22.70
C GLU A 154 -5.57 2.84 22.59
N SER A 155 -5.32 3.85 21.75
CA SER A 155 -6.24 4.97 21.55
C SER A 155 -7.49 4.60 20.75
N GLY A 156 -7.51 3.44 20.09
CA GLY A 156 -8.63 2.97 19.28
C GLY A 156 -9.04 3.96 18.17
N GLY A 157 -8.10 4.78 17.68
CA GLY A 157 -8.39 5.83 16.71
C GLY A 157 -9.16 7.03 17.26
N ARG A 158 -9.15 7.29 18.57
CA ARG A 158 -9.68 8.55 19.12
C ARG A 158 -8.76 9.71 18.71
N ALA A 159 -9.26 10.49 17.75
CA ALA A 159 -8.57 11.60 17.11
C ALA A 159 -8.11 12.69 18.10
N ALA A 160 -6.98 13.33 17.77
CA ALA A 160 -6.46 14.53 18.42
C ALA A 160 -7.44 15.73 18.29
N THR A 161 -7.10 16.90 18.83
CA THR A 161 -8.03 18.02 19.08
C THR A 161 -8.17 19.06 17.94
N ARG A 162 -9.25 19.86 18.05
CA ARG A 162 -10.23 20.28 17.02
C ARG A 162 -9.81 21.22 15.87
N ARG A 163 -8.61 21.81 15.83
CA ARG A 163 -8.32 22.95 14.90
C ARG A 163 -7.27 22.71 13.82
N SER A 164 -6.65 21.54 13.81
CA SER A 164 -5.39 21.36 13.08
C SER A 164 -5.47 20.45 11.85
N TRP A 165 -6.43 19.52 11.79
CA TRP A 165 -6.60 18.61 10.64
C TRP A 165 -7.12 19.29 9.36
N SER A 166 -8.04 20.26 9.48
CA SER A 166 -8.57 21.00 8.31
C SER A 166 -7.52 21.89 7.65
N ALA A 167 -6.53 22.37 8.41
CA ALA A 167 -5.40 23.15 7.91
C ALA A 167 -4.31 22.25 7.28
N ALA A 168 -4.12 21.03 7.82
CA ALA A 168 -3.13 20.08 7.32
C ALA A 168 -3.61 19.30 6.07
N CYS A 169 -4.89 18.95 5.96
CA CYS A 169 -5.40 18.06 4.91
C CYS A 169 -6.86 18.36 4.57
N THR A 170 -7.12 19.21 3.58
CA THR A 170 -8.45 19.25 2.94
C THR A 170 -8.53 18.19 1.83
N ALA A 171 -8.49 16.90 2.19
CA ALA A 171 -8.70 15.80 1.25
C ALA A 171 -10.16 15.33 1.30
N ARG A 172 -11.06 16.08 0.64
CA ARG A 172 -12.42 15.58 0.36
C ARG A 172 -12.40 14.74 -0.92
N SER A 173 -12.98 13.54 -0.81
CA SER A 173 -13.60 12.71 -1.85
C SER A 173 -12.98 12.72 -3.27
N ALA A 174 -12.49 11.57 -3.71
CA ALA A 174 -12.48 11.09 -5.10
C ALA A 174 -12.42 12.17 -6.22
N THR A 175 -11.22 12.73 -6.43
CA THR A 175 -10.68 13.50 -7.60
C THR A 175 -11.20 14.92 -7.91
N PRO A 176 -10.34 15.86 -8.39
CA PRO A 176 -8.91 16.06 -8.15
C PRO A 176 -8.58 17.57 -7.95
N ALA A 177 -8.70 18.09 -6.73
CA ALA A 177 -7.94 19.28 -6.29
C ALA A 177 -8.24 19.51 -4.81
N VAL A 178 -7.27 19.22 -3.96
CA VAL A 178 -7.06 20.12 -2.83
C VAL A 178 -6.62 21.42 -3.50
N ASP A 179 -7.38 22.52 -3.43
CA ASP A 179 -7.20 23.78 -4.19
C ASP A 179 -5.86 23.90 -4.96
N GLY A 180 -5.83 23.57 -6.26
CA GLY A 180 -4.64 23.68 -7.11
C GLY A 180 -3.67 22.48 -7.16
N TYR A 181 -3.95 21.37 -6.46
CA TYR A 181 -3.07 20.21 -6.37
C TYR A 181 -3.60 18.95 -7.06
N HIS A 182 -2.68 18.19 -7.66
CA HIS A 182 -2.89 16.80 -8.04
C HIS A 182 -2.55 15.86 -6.86
N VAL A 183 -3.39 14.85 -6.65
CA VAL A 183 -3.19 13.86 -5.57
C VAL A 183 -2.67 12.55 -6.16
N ILE A 184 -1.51 12.10 -5.69
CA ILE A 184 -0.91 10.81 -6.08
C ILE A 184 -0.89 9.91 -4.84
N VAL A 185 -1.48 8.72 -4.94
CA VAL A 185 -1.47 7.73 -3.85
C VAL A 185 -0.33 6.74 -4.09
N GLY A 186 0.40 6.41 -3.02
CA GLY A 186 1.50 5.44 -3.07
C GLY A 186 1.49 4.47 -1.90
N THR A 187 2.30 3.41 -2.04
CA THR A 187 2.52 2.35 -1.05
C THR A 187 3.39 2.87 0.10
N GLY A 188 2.85 3.81 0.85
CA GLY A 188 3.56 4.64 1.83
C GLY A 188 4.29 5.82 1.18
N SER A 189 4.69 6.80 2.01
CA SER A 189 5.46 7.97 1.56
C SER A 189 6.81 7.59 0.94
N THR A 190 7.41 6.45 1.33
CA THR A 190 8.65 5.93 0.75
C THR A 190 8.55 5.70 -0.77
N GLN A 191 7.44 5.17 -1.28
CA GLN A 191 7.25 5.00 -2.72
C GLN A 191 7.11 6.36 -3.42
N LEU A 192 6.39 7.30 -2.79
CA LEU A 192 6.15 8.64 -3.33
C LEU A 192 7.40 9.50 -3.32
N PHE A 193 8.26 9.35 -2.32
CA PHE A 193 9.59 9.92 -2.27
C PHE A 193 10.40 9.53 -3.51
N MET A 194 10.48 8.23 -3.80
CA MET A 194 11.17 7.74 -5.02
C MET A 194 10.50 8.21 -6.31
N ALA A 195 9.16 8.27 -6.33
CA ALA A 195 8.41 8.79 -7.47
C ALA A 195 8.72 10.27 -7.74
N ALA A 196 8.86 11.08 -6.68
CA ALA A 196 9.22 12.49 -6.78
C ALA A 196 10.64 12.66 -7.32
N LEU A 197 11.62 11.91 -6.79
CA LEU A 197 13.00 11.93 -7.31
C LEU A 197 13.03 11.58 -8.81
N TYR A 198 12.34 10.51 -9.21
CA TYR A 198 12.21 10.12 -10.61
C TYR A 198 11.57 11.22 -11.47
N ALA A 199 10.49 11.83 -11.00
CA ALA A 199 9.74 12.83 -11.77
C ALA A 199 10.48 14.17 -11.92
N LEU A 200 11.27 14.55 -10.91
CA LEU A 200 12.03 15.80 -10.88
C LEU A 200 13.40 15.68 -11.59
N SER A 201 13.87 14.46 -11.81
CA SER A 201 15.10 14.22 -12.55
C SER A 201 14.97 14.63 -14.02
N PRO A 202 16.04 15.15 -14.65
CA PRO A 202 16.02 15.53 -16.05
C PRO A 202 15.82 14.31 -16.97
N ASP A 203 15.13 14.51 -18.09
CA ASP A 203 14.91 13.47 -19.10
C ASP A 203 16.14 13.23 -20.01
N ALA A 204 17.10 14.16 -20.00
CA ALA A 204 18.28 14.14 -20.85
C ALA A 204 19.43 13.34 -20.24
N ALA A 205 20.24 12.71 -21.11
CA ALA A 205 21.49 12.09 -20.70
C ALA A 205 22.45 13.16 -20.13
N GLY A 206 22.84 13.00 -18.87
CA GLY A 206 23.69 13.92 -18.13
C GLY A 206 24.06 13.33 -16.77
N ASP A 207 24.71 14.14 -15.94
CA ASP A 207 25.05 13.74 -14.58
C ASP A 207 23.78 13.58 -13.72
N PRO A 208 23.75 12.60 -12.79
CA PRO A 208 22.63 12.43 -11.88
C PRO A 208 22.36 13.70 -11.06
N ILE A 209 21.10 14.10 -10.94
CA ILE A 209 20.73 15.27 -10.13
C ILE A 209 21.11 15.05 -8.66
N SER A 210 21.67 16.08 -8.03
CA SER A 210 22.07 16.05 -6.62
C SER A 210 20.84 16.06 -5.72
N VAL A 211 20.72 15.10 -4.81
CA VAL A 211 19.68 15.05 -3.79
C VAL A 211 20.29 15.40 -2.45
N VAL A 212 19.77 16.42 -1.79
CA VAL A 212 20.33 16.97 -0.55
C VAL A 212 19.25 17.15 0.52
N SER A 213 19.66 17.21 1.77
CA SER A 213 18.78 17.57 2.89
C SER A 213 19.62 18.19 4.00
N THR A 214 19.11 19.18 4.73
CA THR A 214 19.85 19.84 5.81
C THR A 214 20.16 18.85 6.94
N ALA A 215 21.39 18.77 7.42
CA ALA A 215 21.72 17.94 8.57
C ALA A 215 21.21 18.56 9.90
N PRO A 216 20.78 17.75 10.90
CA PRO A 216 20.53 16.31 10.80
C PRO A 216 19.26 16.03 9.98
N TYR A 217 19.26 14.98 9.17
CA TYR A 217 18.13 14.61 8.31
C TYR A 217 17.69 13.15 8.57
N TYR A 218 16.54 12.77 8.00
CA TYR A 218 16.04 11.41 8.11
C TYR A 218 17.06 10.42 7.54
N SER A 219 17.56 9.52 8.38
CA SER A 219 18.66 8.59 8.07
C SER A 219 18.41 7.68 6.87
N SER A 220 17.15 7.48 6.46
CA SER A 220 16.84 6.67 5.28
C SER A 220 16.95 7.43 3.96
N TYR A 221 17.03 8.77 3.94
CA TYR A 221 17.16 9.50 2.66
C TYR A 221 18.40 9.10 1.86
N PRO A 222 19.63 9.08 2.42
CA PRO A 222 20.79 8.63 1.66
C PRO A 222 20.64 7.18 1.20
N ALA A 223 20.23 6.29 2.12
CA ALA A 223 20.12 4.87 1.87
C ALA A 223 19.12 4.56 0.74
N VAL A 224 17.92 5.16 0.77
CA VAL A 224 16.87 4.91 -0.22
C VAL A 224 17.22 5.57 -1.56
N THR A 225 17.86 6.74 -1.56
CA THR A 225 18.30 7.44 -2.79
C THR A 225 19.31 6.59 -3.56
N ASP A 226 20.35 6.08 -2.90
CA ASP A 226 21.44 5.38 -3.59
C ASP A 226 21.21 3.86 -3.75
N PHE A 227 20.21 3.29 -3.09
CA PHE A 227 19.97 1.83 -3.06
C PHE A 227 19.91 1.20 -4.46
N LEU A 228 19.19 1.83 -5.39
CA LEU A 228 18.99 1.32 -6.75
C LEU A 228 20.12 1.70 -7.72
N ARG A 229 21.13 2.48 -7.28
CA ARG A 229 22.21 3.01 -8.12
C ARG A 229 21.67 3.64 -9.41
N SER A 230 20.66 4.49 -9.26
CA SER A 230 20.00 5.18 -10.36
C SER A 230 20.99 6.07 -11.12
N GLY A 231 20.88 6.13 -12.45
CA GLY A 231 21.58 7.13 -13.26
C GLY A 231 20.91 8.51 -13.26
N LEU A 232 19.73 8.63 -12.64
CA LEU A 232 18.92 9.85 -12.69
C LEU A 232 19.23 10.82 -11.55
N PHE A 233 19.55 10.30 -10.37
CA PHE A 233 19.77 11.05 -9.14
C PHE A 233 20.80 10.36 -8.26
N ARG A 234 21.46 11.13 -7.40
CA ARG A 234 22.44 10.65 -6.41
C ARG A 234 22.33 11.42 -5.10
N TRP A 235 22.63 10.78 -3.98
CA TRP A 235 22.78 11.49 -2.72
C TRP A 235 24.00 12.43 -2.77
N ALA A 236 23.81 13.68 -2.36
CA ALA A 236 24.83 14.73 -2.40
C ALA A 236 25.11 15.39 -1.03
N GLY A 237 24.49 14.88 0.05
CA GLY A 237 24.84 15.27 1.42
C GLY A 237 24.01 16.41 1.98
N ASP A 238 24.67 17.20 2.84
CA ASP A 238 24.03 18.28 3.59
C ASP A 238 23.72 19.48 2.69
N ALA A 239 22.46 19.89 2.68
CA ALA A 239 22.02 21.08 1.95
C ALA A 239 22.68 22.37 2.47
N SER A 240 23.06 22.45 3.76
CA SER A 240 23.65 23.66 4.35
C SER A 240 25.03 24.03 3.77
N SER A 241 25.75 23.04 3.25
CA SER A 241 27.09 23.18 2.67
C SER A 241 27.13 22.80 1.19
N PHE A 242 25.97 22.68 0.54
CA PHE A 242 25.89 22.24 -0.84
C PHE A 242 26.21 23.39 -1.80
N GLU A 243 27.09 23.11 -2.76
CA GLU A 243 27.45 24.03 -3.84
C GLU A 243 26.97 23.45 -5.17
N GLY A 244 26.08 24.16 -5.87
CA GLY A 244 25.60 23.79 -7.20
C GLY A 244 24.18 24.26 -7.50
N ASP A 245 23.85 24.34 -8.79
CA ASP A 245 22.62 25.00 -9.25
C ASP A 245 21.49 24.02 -9.61
N ASN A 246 21.79 22.72 -9.68
CA ASN A 246 20.84 21.67 -10.07
C ASN A 246 20.73 20.60 -8.99
N TYR A 247 19.66 20.68 -8.19
CA TYR A 247 19.47 19.84 -7.04
C TYR A 247 17.98 19.58 -6.75
N ILE A 248 17.73 18.54 -5.96
CA ILE A 248 16.47 18.29 -5.27
C ILE A 248 16.74 18.38 -3.77
N GLU A 249 16.18 19.40 -3.13
CA GLU A 249 16.26 19.56 -1.68
C GLU A 249 15.06 18.87 -1.01
N LEU A 250 15.36 17.97 -0.09
CA LEU A 250 14.38 17.28 0.75
C LEU A 250 14.23 18.04 2.06
N VAL A 251 13.03 18.57 2.29
CA VAL A 251 12.69 19.35 3.48
C VAL A 251 11.72 18.53 4.33
N CYS A 252 12.21 17.95 5.43
CA CYS A 252 11.36 17.22 6.38
C CYS A 252 10.90 18.19 7.48
N SER A 253 9.59 18.37 7.63
CA SER A 253 9.04 19.26 8.67
C SER A 253 7.73 18.75 9.29
N PRO A 254 7.63 18.59 10.62
CA PRO A 254 8.73 18.52 11.58
C PRO A 254 9.79 17.50 11.18
N ASN A 255 11.04 17.86 11.40
CA ASN A 255 12.17 17.08 10.96
C ASN A 255 12.34 15.80 11.78
N ASN A 256 12.89 14.78 11.12
CA ASN A 256 13.40 13.59 11.78
C ASN A 256 14.94 13.66 11.73
N PRO A 257 15.65 13.65 12.87
CA PRO A 257 15.20 13.14 14.17
C PRO A 257 14.78 14.18 15.21
N ASP A 258 15.07 15.47 15.01
CA ASP A 258 15.05 16.49 16.07
C ASP A 258 13.68 17.18 16.29
N GLY A 259 12.70 16.93 15.43
CA GLY A 259 11.37 17.56 15.48
C GLY A 259 11.36 19.03 15.04
N ALA A 260 12.47 19.57 14.52
CA ALA A 260 12.56 20.98 14.14
C ALA A 260 11.61 21.32 12.98
N ILE A 261 11.00 22.51 13.03
CA ILE A 261 10.31 23.07 11.86
C ILE A 261 11.37 23.55 10.86
N ARG A 262 11.18 23.26 9.57
CA ARG A 262 12.20 23.43 8.54
C ARG A 262 11.59 24.00 7.28
N GLU A 263 12.37 24.85 6.64
CA GLU A 263 12.17 25.38 5.31
C GLU A 263 13.35 24.98 4.42
N ALA A 264 13.19 25.12 3.12
CA ALA A 264 14.30 24.95 2.17
C ALA A 264 15.40 25.98 2.45
N VAL A 265 16.66 25.55 2.46
CA VAL A 265 17.83 26.40 2.73
C VAL A 265 18.55 26.83 1.45
N LEU A 266 18.39 26.09 0.35
CA LEU A 266 19.04 26.41 -0.93
C LEU A 266 18.19 27.30 -1.84
N ALA A 267 16.93 27.56 -1.46
CA ALA A 267 16.02 28.41 -2.21
C ALA A 267 16.12 29.88 -1.75
N SER A 268 16.68 30.75 -2.59
CA SER A 268 16.57 32.23 -2.42
C SER A 268 16.69 33.03 -3.73
N GLU A 269 17.26 32.49 -4.80
CA GLU A 269 17.44 33.23 -6.06
C GLU A 269 16.41 32.80 -7.13
N PRO A 270 15.57 33.72 -7.64
CA PRO A 270 14.66 33.44 -8.75
C PRO A 270 15.41 32.92 -9.97
N GLY A 271 15.08 31.71 -10.43
CA GLY A 271 15.71 31.09 -11.60
C GLY A 271 16.84 30.09 -11.27
N ALA A 272 17.19 29.89 -9.99
CA ALA A 272 17.99 28.75 -9.59
C ALA A 272 17.22 27.46 -9.92
N GLY A 273 17.85 26.52 -10.64
CA GLY A 273 17.22 25.28 -11.12
C GLY A 273 16.85 24.26 -10.03
N GLY A 274 16.95 24.66 -8.76
CA GLY A 274 16.65 23.85 -7.59
C GLY A 274 15.17 23.48 -7.48
N LYS A 275 14.91 22.25 -7.05
CA LYS A 275 13.57 21.70 -6.82
C LYS A 275 13.45 21.30 -5.37
N THR A 276 12.26 21.40 -4.78
CA THR A 276 12.03 21.03 -3.38
C THR A 276 10.97 19.94 -3.25
N VAL A 277 11.15 19.04 -2.28
CA VAL A 277 10.15 18.05 -1.87
C VAL A 277 9.97 18.16 -0.36
N HIS A 278 8.76 18.50 0.07
CA HIS A 278 8.44 18.66 1.48
C HIS A 278 7.86 17.36 2.04
N ASP A 279 8.55 16.75 3.00
CA ASP A 279 8.09 15.56 3.71
C ASP A 279 7.40 15.96 5.02
N PHE A 280 6.07 15.89 4.98
CA PHE A 280 5.18 16.26 6.06
C PHE A 280 4.58 15.04 6.75
N ALA A 281 5.35 13.95 6.83
CA ALA A 281 4.95 12.76 7.58
C ALA A 281 4.52 13.08 9.02
N TYR A 282 5.18 14.04 9.68
CA TYR A 282 4.91 14.44 11.06
C TYR A 282 4.15 15.77 11.21
N TYR A 283 3.68 16.41 10.13
CA TYR A 283 2.99 17.70 10.20
C TYR A 283 1.51 17.55 10.64
N TRP A 284 1.35 17.12 11.90
CA TRP A 284 0.06 16.78 12.52
C TRP A 284 0.00 17.28 13.96
N PRO A 285 -1.18 17.58 14.52
CA PRO A 285 -1.32 18.24 15.82
C PRO A 285 -0.72 17.47 17.00
N GLN A 286 -0.63 16.14 16.90
CA GLN A 286 0.01 15.31 17.91
C GLN A 286 1.55 15.47 17.98
N TYR A 287 2.18 16.04 16.95
CA TYR A 287 3.62 16.22 16.87
C TYR A 287 4.03 17.69 16.92
N THR A 288 3.24 18.57 16.30
CA THR A 288 3.55 20.01 16.23
C THR A 288 2.28 20.87 16.18
N PRO A 289 2.29 22.10 16.72
CA PRO A 289 1.25 23.08 16.43
C PRO A 289 1.15 23.37 14.93
N ILE A 290 -0.08 23.39 14.41
CA ILE A 290 -0.33 23.79 13.02
C ILE A 290 -0.62 25.29 13.02
N THR A 291 0.40 26.06 12.67
CA THR A 291 0.39 27.53 12.65
C THR A 291 -0.17 28.08 11.34
N GLU A 292 -0.01 27.35 10.24
CA GLU A 292 -0.48 27.76 8.92
C GLU A 292 -0.80 26.55 8.03
N LYS A 293 -1.44 26.82 6.89
CA LYS A 293 -1.66 25.81 5.86
C LYS A 293 -0.40 25.74 5.00
N ALA A 294 0.24 24.57 4.94
CA ALA A 294 1.41 24.37 4.09
C ALA A 294 1.06 24.51 2.60
N ASP A 295 1.92 25.17 1.81
CA ASP A 295 1.66 25.54 0.42
C ASP A 295 2.90 25.39 -0.49
N HIS A 296 3.47 24.18 -0.56
CA HIS A 296 4.67 23.90 -1.34
C HIS A 296 4.35 23.13 -2.63
N ASP A 297 5.29 23.07 -3.58
CA ASP A 297 5.08 22.45 -4.89
C ASP A 297 4.79 20.94 -4.82
N ILE A 298 5.52 20.25 -3.93
CA ILE A 298 5.36 18.83 -3.66
C ILE A 298 5.37 18.61 -2.15
N MET A 299 4.28 18.06 -1.63
CA MET A 299 4.12 17.73 -0.21
C MET A 299 3.76 16.25 -0.05
N LEU A 300 4.54 15.53 0.76
CA LEU A 300 4.37 14.10 1.02
C LEU A 300 3.76 13.86 2.40
N PHE A 301 2.78 12.97 2.46
CA PHE A 301 2.11 12.58 3.70
C PHE A 301 1.97 11.06 3.80
N THR A 302 1.72 10.56 5.01
CA THR A 302 1.58 9.13 5.28
C THR A 302 0.51 8.84 6.33
N VAL A 303 -0.26 7.78 6.10
CA VAL A 303 -1.21 7.25 7.09
C VAL A 303 -0.46 6.72 8.33
N SER A 304 0.78 6.26 8.14
CA SER A 304 1.59 5.62 9.17
C SER A 304 1.73 6.51 10.40
N LYS A 305 2.17 7.74 10.21
CA LYS A 305 2.46 8.69 11.30
C LYS A 305 1.25 9.52 11.70
N SER A 306 0.31 9.75 10.78
CA SER A 306 -0.92 10.50 11.09
C SER A 306 -1.91 9.73 11.98
N THR A 307 -2.05 8.41 11.78
CA THR A 307 -3.09 7.59 12.45
C THR A 307 -2.57 6.29 13.04
N GLY A 308 -1.27 6.01 12.95
CA GLY A 308 -0.67 4.78 13.48
C GLY A 308 -0.77 3.55 12.58
N HIS A 309 -1.42 3.63 11.42
CA HIS A 309 -1.65 2.44 10.59
C HIS A 309 -0.51 2.14 9.61
N ALA A 310 0.72 1.98 10.14
CA ALA A 310 1.93 1.77 9.33
C ALA A 310 1.83 0.57 8.38
N GLY A 311 1.24 -0.54 8.81
CA GLY A 311 1.04 -1.75 7.99
C GLY A 311 0.07 -1.58 6.82
N THR A 312 -0.77 -0.53 6.79
CA THR A 312 -1.68 -0.27 5.65
C THR A 312 -0.92 0.14 4.39
N ARG A 313 0.32 0.65 4.56
CA ARG A 313 1.19 1.11 3.47
C ARG A 313 0.49 2.11 2.55
N ILE A 314 -0.09 3.18 3.11
CA ILE A 314 -0.68 4.27 2.33
C ILE A 314 0.00 5.59 2.67
N GLY A 315 0.43 6.29 1.63
CA GLY A 315 0.79 7.70 1.65
C GLY A 315 0.15 8.42 0.46
N TRP A 316 0.15 9.75 0.51
CA TRP A 316 -0.29 10.57 -0.60
C TRP A 316 0.66 11.75 -0.79
N ALA A 317 0.81 12.17 -2.05
CA ALA A 317 1.52 13.37 -2.43
C ALA A 317 0.52 14.39 -2.96
N LEU A 318 0.69 15.65 -2.57
CA LEU A 318 0.03 16.80 -3.18
C LEU A 318 1.06 17.49 -4.09
N VAL A 319 0.74 17.60 -5.38
CA VAL A 319 1.67 18.10 -6.41
C VAL A 319 1.01 19.21 -7.23
N LYS A 320 1.59 20.41 -7.27
CA LYS A 320 1.06 21.54 -8.07
C LYS A 320 1.26 21.31 -9.57
N ASP A 321 2.48 20.94 -9.98
CA ASP A 321 2.82 20.74 -11.39
C ASP A 321 2.19 19.45 -11.96
N ARG A 322 1.37 19.62 -13.00
CA ARG A 322 0.66 18.54 -13.67
C ARG A 322 1.58 17.53 -14.35
N GLU A 323 2.68 17.97 -14.97
CA GLU A 323 3.61 17.07 -15.65
C GLU A 323 4.44 16.28 -14.65
N VAL A 324 4.84 16.90 -13.52
CA VAL A 324 5.46 16.18 -12.41
C VAL A 324 4.49 15.13 -11.84
N ALA A 325 3.22 15.49 -11.62
CA ALA A 325 2.20 14.56 -11.13
C ALA A 325 1.99 13.35 -12.08
N LYS A 326 2.02 13.58 -13.39
CA LYS A 326 1.96 12.50 -14.40
C LYS A 326 3.17 11.59 -14.33
N LYS A 327 4.39 12.14 -14.24
CA LYS A 327 5.63 11.36 -14.11
C LYS A 327 5.65 10.52 -12.82
N MET A 328 5.21 11.10 -11.70
CA MET A 328 5.06 10.36 -10.43
C MET A 328 4.04 9.22 -10.57
N THR A 329 2.89 9.49 -11.20
CA THR A 329 1.87 8.46 -11.47
C THR A 329 2.44 7.34 -12.34
N LYS A 330 3.23 7.68 -13.36
CA LYS A 330 3.89 6.70 -14.24
C LYS A 330 4.89 5.85 -13.47
N PHE A 331 5.65 6.43 -12.54
CA PHE A 331 6.53 5.67 -11.66
C PHE A 331 5.74 4.64 -10.83
N VAL A 332 4.64 5.05 -10.19
CA VAL A 332 3.79 4.15 -9.38
C VAL A 332 3.18 3.04 -10.25
N GLU A 333 2.75 3.35 -11.47
CA GLU A 333 2.24 2.37 -12.44
C GLU A 333 3.32 1.33 -12.79
N LEU A 334 4.54 1.76 -13.10
CA LEU A 334 5.63 0.85 -13.48
C LEU A 334 6.18 0.06 -12.29
N ASN A 335 6.18 0.66 -11.10
CA ASN A 335 6.76 0.05 -9.90
C ASN A 335 5.84 -1.04 -9.31
N THR A 336 4.53 -0.81 -9.26
CA THR A 336 3.57 -1.72 -8.59
C THR A 336 2.20 -1.84 -9.27
N ILE A 337 2.00 -1.28 -10.47
CA ILE A 337 0.70 -1.26 -11.17
C ILE A 337 -0.38 -0.58 -10.30
N GLY A 338 0.03 0.48 -9.59
CA GLY A 338 -0.83 1.18 -8.65
C GLY A 338 -0.66 0.70 -7.20
N VAL A 339 -1.71 0.89 -6.40
CA VAL A 339 -1.69 0.68 -4.95
C VAL A 339 -2.85 -0.24 -4.57
N SER A 340 -2.66 -1.08 -3.55
CA SER A 340 -3.70 -1.99 -3.03
C SER A 340 -5.03 -1.28 -2.79
N LYS A 341 -6.11 -1.82 -3.36
CA LYS A 341 -7.47 -1.27 -3.18
C LYS A 341 -8.00 -1.49 -1.78
N ASP A 342 -7.65 -2.60 -1.15
CA ASP A 342 -8.01 -2.88 0.25
C ASP A 342 -7.35 -1.87 1.19
N SER A 343 -6.07 -1.57 0.96
CA SER A 343 -5.36 -0.54 1.71
C SER A 343 -5.98 0.85 1.51
N GLN A 344 -6.34 1.22 0.28
CA GLN A 344 -7.04 2.48 -0.01
C GLN A 344 -8.39 2.57 0.72
N LEU A 345 -9.22 1.51 0.64
CA LEU A 345 -10.53 1.49 1.29
C LEU A 345 -10.41 1.55 2.81
N ARG A 346 -9.44 0.84 3.40
CA ARG A 346 -9.18 0.90 4.84
C ARG A 346 -8.71 2.29 5.27
N ALA A 347 -7.74 2.87 4.55
CA ALA A 347 -7.26 4.21 4.83
C ALA A 347 -8.38 5.26 4.70
N ALA A 348 -9.22 5.18 3.66
CA ALA A 348 -10.34 6.08 3.48
C ALA A 348 -11.35 6.01 4.64
N LYS A 349 -11.66 4.81 5.15
CA LYS A 349 -12.52 4.65 6.33
C LYS A 349 -11.91 5.26 7.59
N VAL A 350 -10.62 5.02 7.83
CA VAL A 350 -9.91 5.58 9.00
C VAL A 350 -9.86 7.10 8.92
N LEU A 351 -9.44 7.66 7.78
CA LEU A 351 -9.37 9.11 7.58
C LEU A 351 -10.76 9.76 7.63
N GLY A 352 -11.79 9.11 7.10
CA GLY A 352 -13.18 9.54 7.22
C GLY A 352 -13.63 9.62 8.68
N ALA A 353 -13.43 8.56 9.46
CA ALA A 353 -13.77 8.56 10.88
C ALA A 353 -13.01 9.64 11.68
N VAL A 354 -11.73 9.88 11.35
CA VAL A 354 -10.94 10.96 11.94
C VAL A 354 -11.57 12.32 11.59
N SER A 355 -11.84 12.57 10.31
CA SER A 355 -12.46 13.81 9.81
C SER A 355 -13.83 14.07 10.43
N ASP A 356 -14.72 13.07 10.43
CA ASP A 356 -16.07 13.18 11.00
C ASP A 356 -16.02 13.50 12.51
N GLY A 357 -15.03 12.93 13.23
CA GLY A 357 -14.79 13.22 14.63
C GLY A 357 -14.44 14.69 14.92
N TYR A 358 -13.93 15.42 13.92
CA TYR A 358 -13.66 16.85 14.00
C TYR A 358 -14.86 17.73 13.64
N GLU A 359 -15.76 17.26 12.77
CA GLU A 359 -16.95 18.00 12.33
C GLU A 359 -18.16 17.82 13.26
N ALA A 360 -18.27 16.69 13.96
CA ALA A 360 -19.44 16.31 14.75
C ALA A 360 -19.54 16.94 16.16
N LYS A 361 -18.83 18.05 16.42
CA LYS A 361 -18.90 18.85 17.66
C LYS A 361 -18.74 20.31 17.33
#